data_AF-A0A3N0BM27-F1
#
_entry.id   AF-A0A3N0BM27-F1
#
_cell.length_a   1.000
_cell.length_b   1.000
_cell.length_c   1.000
_cell.angle_alpha   90.00
_cell.angle_beta   90.00
_cell.angle_gamma   90.00
#
_symmetry.space_group_name_H-M   'P 1'
#
loop_
_entity.id
_entity.type
_entity.pdbx_description
1 polymer ?
#
loop_
_entity_poly.entity_id
_entity_poly.type
_entity_poly.pdbx_seq_one_letter_code
_entity_poly.pdbx_strand_id
1 'polypeptide(L)'
;MESGLDSNKKKKPINLYLWISAAASIVIVFGLVWLYTGQMQNRDLEIADVNAAAAKRENQFTSLITEKRDSLAIFASANPDLYKKFTDDLLKLDEDYERLKSELPTTPNQLYVVKAMVKNREIQLNLLKQQLLIINQVDDYKRVNQI
;
A
#
# COMPACT_ATOMS: atom_id res chain seq x y z
N MET A 1 58.42 35.22 -37.94
CA MET A 1 57.69 34.15 -37.25
C MET A 1 57.24 34.74 -35.94
N GLU A 2 56.01 35.27 -35.89
CA GLU A 2 55.46 35.88 -34.68
C GLU A 2 54.37 34.99 -34.10
N SER A 3 54.46 34.89 -32.77
CA SER A 3 53.76 34.02 -31.85
C SER A 3 52.27 34.32 -31.76
N GLY A 4 51.47 33.28 -31.49
CA GLY A 4 50.05 33.39 -31.21
C GLY A 4 49.74 34.16 -29.93
N LEU A 5 48.54 34.73 -29.88
CA LEU A 5 47.95 35.36 -28.70
C LEU A 5 46.50 34.89 -28.52
N ASP A 6 46.31 34.11 -27.45
CA ASP A 6 45.03 33.70 -26.87
C ASP A 6 44.25 34.90 -26.32
N SER A 7 42.91 34.84 -26.32
CA SER A 7 42.09 35.81 -25.59
C SER A 7 41.01 35.14 -24.72
N ASN A 8 41.02 35.58 -23.46
CA ASN A 8 40.36 35.07 -22.28
C ASN A 8 38.91 35.62 -22.14
N LYS A 9 37.90 34.76 -21.95
CA LYS A 9 36.52 35.18 -21.66
C LYS A 9 36.27 35.26 -20.15
N LYS A 10 36.07 36.47 -19.62
CA LYS A 10 35.66 36.72 -18.22
C LYS A 10 34.13 36.54 -18.04
N LYS A 11 33.69 35.72 -17.08
CA LYS A 11 32.27 35.55 -16.69
C LYS A 11 31.86 36.55 -15.61
N LYS A 12 30.66 37.12 -15.72
CA LYS A 12 30.10 38.13 -14.77
C LYS A 12 29.67 37.47 -13.45
N PRO A 13 29.81 38.15 -12.29
CA PRO A 13 29.40 37.59 -11.00
C PRO A 13 27.87 37.63 -10.85
N ILE A 14 27.29 36.48 -10.51
CA ILE A 14 25.85 36.33 -10.31
C ILE A 14 25.50 36.89 -8.92
N ASN A 15 24.48 37.75 -8.85
CA ASN A 15 24.05 38.38 -7.61
C ASN A 15 23.30 37.37 -6.73
N LEU A 16 24.03 36.71 -5.85
CA LEU A 16 23.61 35.59 -5.00
C LEU A 16 22.38 35.93 -4.12
N TYR A 17 22.22 37.19 -3.73
CA TYR A 17 21.12 37.63 -2.86
C TYR A 17 19.74 37.53 -3.55
N LEU A 18 19.69 37.80 -4.86
CA LEU A 18 18.47 37.64 -5.66
C LEU A 18 18.06 36.17 -5.81
N TRP A 19 19.02 35.25 -5.91
CA TRP A 19 18.76 33.81 -6.01
C TRP A 19 18.28 33.23 -4.68
N ILE A 20 18.85 33.69 -3.56
CA ILE A 20 18.43 33.26 -2.21
C ILE A 20 17.00 33.75 -1.91
N SER A 21 16.66 34.99 -2.27
CA SER A 21 15.31 35.55 -2.10
C SER A 21 14.25 34.77 -2.88
N ALA A 22 14.55 34.41 -4.14
CA ALA A 22 13.65 33.59 -4.95
C ALA A 22 13.46 32.18 -4.35
N ALA A 23 14.54 31.53 -3.89
CA ALA A 23 14.47 30.21 -3.29
C ALA A 23 13.65 30.19 -1.97
N ALA A 24 13.76 31.21 -1.13
CA ALA A 24 13.00 31.31 0.11
C ALA A 24 11.49 31.39 -0.12
N SER A 25 11.06 32.13 -1.15
CA SER A 25 9.64 32.23 -1.50
C SER A 25 9.04 30.88 -1.94
N ILE A 26 9.82 30.08 -2.66
CA ILE A 26 9.42 28.74 -3.11
C ILE A 26 9.25 27.81 -1.91
N VAL A 27 10.21 27.80 -0.97
CA VAL A 27 10.12 26.97 0.25
C VAL A 27 8.93 27.35 1.12
N ILE A 28 8.61 28.64 1.25
CA ILE A 28 7.44 29.11 2.01
C ILE A 28 6.15 28.65 1.34
N VAL A 29 6.01 28.80 0.02
CA VAL A 29 4.81 28.34 -0.70
C VAL A 29 4.65 26.83 -0.59
N PHE A 30 5.72 26.05 -0.76
CA PHE A 30 5.66 24.60 -0.57
C PHE A 30 5.33 24.21 0.88
N GLY A 31 5.88 24.92 1.87
CA GLY A 31 5.56 24.69 3.28
C GLY A 31 4.11 25.00 3.62
N LEU A 32 3.56 26.09 3.06
CA LEU A 32 2.15 26.45 3.21
C LEU A 32 1.23 25.48 2.50
N VAL A 33 1.56 25.05 1.28
CA VAL A 33 0.81 24.00 0.56
C VAL A 33 0.83 22.70 1.36
N TRP A 34 1.98 22.31 1.92
CA TRP A 34 2.10 21.08 2.71
C TRP A 34 1.31 21.13 4.02
N LEU A 35 1.34 22.27 4.73
CA LEU A 35 0.50 22.50 5.91
C LEU A 35 -1.00 22.51 5.57
N TYR A 36 -1.39 23.13 4.45
CA TYR A 36 -2.79 23.20 4.04
C TYR A 36 -3.34 21.82 3.62
N THR A 37 -2.53 21.00 2.94
CA THR A 37 -2.91 19.60 2.65
C THR A 37 -2.90 18.73 3.90
N GLY A 38 -2.05 19.00 4.88
CA GLY A 38 -1.99 18.26 6.15
C GLY A 38 -3.16 18.57 7.10
N GLN A 39 -3.77 19.75 7.01
CA GLN A 39 -4.96 20.11 7.81
C GLN A 39 -6.29 19.54 7.30
N MET A 40 -6.32 18.98 6.08
CA MET A 40 -7.47 18.21 5.55
C MET A 40 -7.47 16.76 6.07
N GLN A 41 -7.00 16.54 7.30
CA GLN A 41 -7.07 15.26 7.97
C GLN A 41 -8.48 15.11 8.53
N ASN A 42 -9.41 14.71 7.66
CA ASN A 42 -10.69 14.17 8.08
C ASN A 42 -10.39 13.11 9.15
N ARG A 43 -11.10 13.16 10.29
CA ARG A 43 -11.05 12.04 11.22
C ARG A 43 -11.45 10.79 10.43
N ASP A 44 -10.50 9.90 10.19
CA ASP A 44 -10.77 8.63 9.53
C ASP A 44 -11.79 7.91 10.39
N LEU A 45 -13.04 7.84 9.92
CA LEU A 45 -14.08 7.09 10.60
C LEU A 45 -13.65 5.62 10.60
N GLU A 46 -13.41 5.05 11.78
CA GLU A 46 -12.93 3.68 11.91
C GLU A 46 -14.08 2.69 12.11
N ILE A 47 -13.82 1.41 11.87
CA ILE A 47 -14.79 0.34 12.13
C ILE A 47 -15.21 0.34 13.61
N ALA A 48 -14.30 0.68 14.53
CA ALA A 48 -14.57 0.71 15.97
C ALA A 48 -15.60 1.78 16.35
N ASP A 49 -15.63 2.91 15.63
CA ASP A 49 -16.58 4.00 15.84
C ASP A 49 -18.02 3.59 15.49
N VAL A 50 -18.18 2.64 14.56
CA VAL A 50 -19.49 2.14 14.10
C VAL A 50 -19.91 0.87 14.83
N ASN A 51 -18.97 -0.08 15.02
CA ASN A 51 -19.24 -1.35 15.69
C ASN A 51 -17.95 -2.00 16.25
N ALA A 52 -17.76 -1.91 17.56
CA ALA A 52 -16.60 -2.48 18.26
C ALA A 52 -16.44 -4.01 18.08
N ALA A 53 -17.54 -4.77 18.02
CA ALA A 53 -17.48 -6.22 17.81
C ALA A 53 -17.04 -6.58 16.39
N ALA A 54 -17.43 -5.78 15.39
CA ALA A 54 -16.95 -5.90 14.03
C ALA A 54 -15.45 -5.56 13.94
N ALA A 55 -15.01 -4.48 14.61
CA ALA A 55 -13.60 -4.11 14.67
C ALA A 55 -12.73 -5.21 15.29
N LYS A 56 -13.20 -5.85 16.37
CA LYS A 56 -12.49 -7.00 16.97
C LYS A 56 -12.33 -8.15 15.98
N ARG A 57 -13.38 -8.48 15.22
CA ARG A 57 -13.33 -9.56 14.22
C ARG A 57 -12.44 -9.21 13.04
N GLU A 58 -12.53 -7.98 12.54
CA GLU A 58 -11.66 -7.48 11.48
C GLU A 58 -10.19 -7.61 11.88
N ASN A 59 -9.82 -7.09 13.05
CA ASN A 59 -8.45 -7.19 13.57
C ASN A 59 -7.99 -8.66 13.69
N GLN A 60 -8.85 -9.54 14.20
CA GLN A 60 -8.55 -10.97 14.28
C GLN A 60 -8.30 -11.59 12.90
N PHE A 61 -9.13 -11.29 11.91
CA PHE A 61 -8.94 -11.77 10.55
C PHE A 61 -7.69 -11.20 9.91
N THR A 62 -7.40 -9.91 10.10
CA THR A 62 -6.20 -9.25 9.59
C THR A 62 -4.93 -9.91 10.12
N SER A 63 -4.84 -10.20 11.43
CA SER A 63 -3.71 -10.95 11.98
C SER A 63 -3.54 -12.34 11.36
N LEU A 64 -4.63 -13.08 11.18
CA LEU A 64 -4.59 -14.41 10.56
C LEU A 64 -4.25 -14.35 9.06
N ILE A 65 -4.71 -13.32 8.34
CA ILE A 65 -4.38 -13.08 6.94
C ILE A 65 -2.87 -12.86 6.81
N THR A 66 -2.28 -12.01 7.64
CA THR A 66 -0.83 -11.76 7.64
C THR A 66 -0.05 -13.07 7.84
N GLU A 67 -0.38 -13.83 8.88
CA GLU A 67 0.28 -15.13 9.16
C GLU A 67 0.19 -16.10 7.97
N LYS A 68 -0.98 -16.15 7.30
CA LYS A 68 -1.20 -17.05 6.17
C LYS A 68 -0.56 -16.54 4.87
N ARG A 69 -0.45 -15.22 4.67
CA ARG A 69 0.33 -14.63 3.57
C ARG A 69 1.81 -14.94 3.72
N ASP A 70 2.35 -14.86 4.94
CA ASP A 70 3.74 -15.24 5.22
C ASP A 70 3.98 -16.72 4.93
N SER A 71 3.05 -17.58 5.38
CA SER A 71 3.09 -19.02 5.06
C SER A 71 3.07 -19.27 3.55
N LEU A 72 2.24 -18.54 2.80
CA LEU A 72 2.14 -18.66 1.34
C LEU A 72 3.41 -18.17 0.63
N ALA A 73 4.05 -17.11 1.14
CA ALA A 73 5.26 -16.52 0.57
C ALA A 73 6.47 -17.46 0.59
N ILE A 74 6.54 -18.40 1.54
CA ILE A 74 7.59 -19.44 1.58
C ILE A 74 7.61 -20.25 0.27
N PHE A 75 6.45 -20.48 -0.33
CA PHE A 75 6.32 -21.24 -1.57
C PHE A 75 6.61 -20.41 -2.83
N ALA A 76 6.70 -19.07 -2.71
CA ALA A 76 6.97 -18.19 -3.84
C ALA A 76 8.31 -18.48 -4.51
N SER A 77 9.32 -18.87 -3.74
CA SER A 77 10.65 -19.23 -4.28
C SER A 77 10.62 -20.57 -5.03
N ALA A 78 9.76 -21.50 -4.62
CA ALA A 78 9.65 -22.83 -5.22
C ALA A 78 8.77 -22.82 -6.48
N ASN A 79 7.73 -21.98 -6.52
CA ASN A 79 6.84 -21.86 -7.67
C ASN A 79 6.24 -20.43 -7.79
N PRO A 80 6.97 -19.50 -8.44
CA PRO A 80 6.54 -18.11 -8.59
C PRO A 80 5.21 -17.95 -9.32
N ASP A 81 4.95 -18.77 -10.36
CA ASP A 81 3.72 -18.71 -11.15
C ASP A 81 2.50 -19.13 -10.33
N LEU A 82 2.64 -20.16 -9.50
CA LEU A 82 1.60 -20.60 -8.58
C LEU A 82 1.30 -19.53 -7.53
N TYR A 83 2.34 -18.95 -6.94
CA TYR A 83 2.20 -17.86 -5.98
C TYR A 83 1.47 -16.66 -6.58
N LYS A 84 1.84 -16.26 -7.80
CA LYS A 84 1.15 -15.18 -8.53
C LYS A 84 -0.33 -15.50 -8.73
N LYS A 85 -0.65 -16.70 -9.25
CA LYS A 85 -2.03 -17.14 -9.45
C LYS A 85 -2.87 -17.11 -8.17
N PHE A 86 -2.26 -17.43 -7.03
CA PHE A 86 -2.94 -17.44 -5.73
C PHE A 86 -3.08 -16.07 -5.07
N THR A 87 -2.31 -15.08 -5.53
CA THR A 87 -2.32 -13.72 -4.98
C THR A 87 -3.14 -12.73 -5.80
N ASP A 88 -3.36 -13.00 -7.10
CA ASP A 88 -4.16 -12.10 -7.96
C ASP A 88 -5.59 -11.85 -7.43
N ASP A 89 -6.28 -12.88 -6.91
CA ASP A 89 -7.62 -12.71 -6.33
C ASP A 89 -7.59 -12.04 -4.94
N LEU A 90 -6.46 -12.15 -4.21
CA LEU A 90 -6.27 -11.41 -2.95
C LEU A 90 -6.11 -9.92 -3.21
N LEU A 91 -5.46 -9.53 -4.30
CA LEU A 91 -5.32 -8.11 -4.68
C LEU A 91 -6.69 -7.47 -4.92
N LYS A 92 -7.59 -8.14 -5.65
CA LYS A 92 -8.95 -7.64 -5.87
C LYS A 92 -9.72 -7.48 -4.55
N LEU A 93 -9.56 -8.44 -3.64
CA LEU A 93 -10.20 -8.36 -2.32
C LEU A 93 -9.62 -7.21 -1.49
N ASP A 94 -8.32 -6.92 -1.57
CA ASP A 94 -7.72 -5.76 -0.91
C ASP A 94 -8.22 -4.44 -1.51
N GLU A 95 -8.32 -4.33 -2.83
CA GLU A 95 -8.90 -3.17 -3.50
C GLU A 95 -10.36 -2.94 -3.09
N ASP A 96 -11.17 -4.01 -3.02
CA ASP A 96 -12.54 -3.94 -2.54
C ASP A 96 -12.62 -3.48 -1.08
N TYR A 97 -11.70 -3.90 -0.22
CA TYR A 97 -11.62 -3.45 1.17
C TYR A 97 -11.30 -1.95 1.26
N GLU A 98 -10.30 -1.48 0.51
CA GLU A 98 -9.92 -0.06 0.50
C GLU A 98 -11.04 0.82 -0.08
N ARG A 99 -11.76 0.33 -1.09
CA ARG A 99 -12.97 1.00 -1.59
C ARG A 99 -14.02 1.12 -0.48
N LEU A 100 -14.35 0.04 0.22
CA LEU A 100 -15.29 0.06 1.33
C LEU A 100 -14.84 1.01 2.46
N LYS A 101 -13.55 1.04 2.77
CA LYS A 101 -12.96 1.96 3.75
C LYS A 101 -13.17 3.43 3.33
N SER A 102 -12.98 3.74 2.05
CA SER A 102 -13.21 5.09 1.51
C SER A 102 -14.69 5.49 1.49
N GLU A 103 -15.60 4.53 1.31
CA GLU A 103 -17.05 4.74 1.32
C GLU A 103 -17.59 4.94 2.75
N LEU A 104 -16.95 4.32 3.75
CA LEU A 104 -17.39 4.31 5.15
C LEU A 104 -17.75 5.70 5.73
N PRO A 105 -16.91 6.76 5.59
CA PRO A 105 -17.26 8.08 6.12
C PRO A 105 -18.36 8.81 5.33
N THR A 106 -18.63 8.40 4.08
CA THR A 106 -19.55 9.11 3.16
C THR A 106 -20.92 8.44 3.04
N THR A 107 -21.04 7.17 3.43
CA THR A 107 -22.29 6.43 3.33
C THR A 107 -23.26 6.76 4.47
N PRO A 108 -24.57 6.88 4.19
CA PRO A 108 -25.57 6.96 5.25
C PRO A 108 -25.75 5.62 6.00
N ASN A 109 -25.37 4.49 5.40
CA ASN A 109 -25.51 3.16 6.00
C ASN A 109 -24.15 2.55 6.37
N GLN A 110 -23.50 3.18 7.35
CA GLN A 110 -22.15 2.80 7.82
C GLN A 110 -22.08 1.35 8.32
N LEU A 111 -23.13 0.88 9.00
CA LEU A 111 -23.18 -0.50 9.51
C LEU A 111 -23.14 -1.54 8.38
N TYR A 112 -23.78 -1.25 7.25
CA TYR A 112 -23.73 -2.14 6.08
C TYR A 112 -22.32 -2.22 5.50
N VAL A 113 -21.66 -1.07 5.32
CA VAL A 113 -20.27 -1.01 4.85
C VAL A 113 -19.33 -1.72 5.80
N VAL A 114 -19.45 -1.51 7.12
CA VAL A 114 -18.66 -2.25 8.12
C VAL A 114 -18.85 -3.75 8.01
N LYS A 115 -20.09 -4.24 7.85
CA LYS A 115 -20.35 -5.67 7.65
C LYS A 115 -19.66 -6.19 6.39
N ALA A 116 -19.67 -5.43 5.30
CA ALA A 116 -18.99 -5.77 4.06
C ALA A 116 -17.46 -5.80 4.24
N MET A 117 -16.87 -4.85 4.98
CA MET A 117 -15.44 -4.82 5.29
C MET A 117 -14.99 -6.06 6.06
N VAL A 118 -15.72 -6.42 7.13
CA VAL A 118 -15.44 -7.65 7.87
C VAL A 118 -15.60 -8.88 6.99
N LYS A 119 -16.64 -8.90 6.13
CA LYS A 119 -16.88 -10.01 5.22
C LYS A 119 -15.75 -10.16 4.19
N ASN A 120 -15.21 -9.05 3.69
CA ASN A 120 -14.06 -9.06 2.79
C ASN A 120 -12.85 -9.74 3.45
N ARG A 121 -12.48 -9.35 4.68
CA ARG A 121 -11.39 -10.01 5.44
C ARG A 121 -11.68 -11.49 5.69
N GLU A 122 -12.92 -11.85 6.00
CA GLU A 122 -13.31 -13.27 6.14
C GLU A 122 -13.06 -14.07 4.85
N ILE A 123 -13.42 -13.50 3.69
CA ILE A 123 -13.22 -14.12 2.37
C ILE A 123 -11.72 -14.26 2.07
N GLN A 124 -10.93 -13.21 2.30
CA GLN A 124 -9.47 -13.26 2.11
C GLN A 124 -8.83 -14.38 2.94
N LEU A 125 -9.21 -14.49 4.22
CA LEU A 125 -8.70 -15.53 5.11
C LEU A 125 -9.07 -16.93 4.62
N ASN A 126 -10.32 -17.14 4.18
CA ASN A 126 -10.77 -18.44 3.69
C ASN A 126 -10.09 -18.82 2.37
N LEU A 127 -9.89 -17.87 1.47
CA LEU A 127 -9.13 -18.07 0.25
C LEU A 127 -7.70 -18.51 0.56
N LEU A 128 -6.98 -17.79 1.43
CA LEU A 128 -5.62 -18.15 1.86
C LEU A 128 -5.55 -19.57 2.46
N LYS A 129 -6.49 -19.93 3.33
CA LYS A 129 -6.58 -21.29 3.91
C LYS A 129 -6.75 -22.34 2.82
N GLN A 130 -7.60 -22.09 1.83
CA GLN A 130 -7.83 -23.00 0.72
C GLN A 130 -6.58 -23.15 -0.14
N GLN A 131 -5.88 -22.05 -0.47
CA GLN A 131 -4.67 -22.12 -1.28
C GLN A 131 -3.56 -22.90 -0.58
N LEU A 132 -3.35 -22.67 0.73
CA LEU A 132 -2.38 -23.43 1.52
C LEU A 132 -2.73 -24.91 1.63
N LEU A 133 -4.02 -25.25 1.73
CA LEU A 133 -4.48 -26.64 1.72
C LEU A 133 -4.16 -27.33 0.40
N ILE A 134 -4.38 -26.65 -0.73
CA ILE A 134 -4.05 -27.18 -2.07
C ILE A 134 -2.54 -27.41 -2.20
N ILE A 135 -1.71 -26.46 -1.74
CA ILE A 135 -0.25 -26.60 -1.76
C ILE A 135 0.19 -27.84 -0.99
N ASN A 136 -0.27 -27.98 0.26
CA ASN A 136 0.09 -29.13 1.10
C ASN A 136 -0.33 -30.46 0.46
N GLN A 137 -1.53 -30.55 -0.13
CA GLN A 137 -1.99 -31.76 -0.81
C GLN A 137 -1.14 -32.12 -2.03
N VAL A 138 -0.75 -31.12 -2.82
CA VAL A 138 0.10 -31.32 -4.00
C VAL A 138 1.52 -31.75 -3.60
N ASP A 139 2.08 -31.14 -2.56
CA ASP A 139 3.41 -31.48 -2.06
C ASP A 139 3.45 -32.89 -1.46
N ASP A 140 2.41 -33.26 -0.68
CA ASP A 140 2.24 -34.61 -0.15
C ASP A 140 2.13 -35.64 -1.28
N TYR A 141 1.36 -35.33 -2.33
CA TYR A 141 1.21 -36.21 -3.49
C TYR A 141 2.54 -36.45 -4.23
N LYS A 142 3.35 -35.41 -4.43
CA LYS A 142 4.69 -35.55 -5.06
C LYS A 142 5.63 -36.39 -4.21
N ARG A 143 5.64 -36.16 -2.90
CA ARG A 143 6.49 -36.91 -1.95
C ARG A 143 6.15 -38.40 -1.92
N VAL A 144 4.85 -38.74 -1.91
CA VAL A 144 4.40 -40.15 -1.87
C VAL A 144 4.68 -40.88 -3.18
N ASN A 145 4.55 -40.20 -4.32
CA ASN A 145 4.66 -40.85 -5.63
C ASN A 145 6.06 -40.75 -6.29
N GLN A 146 7.06 -40.17 -5.60
CA GLN A 146 8.45 -40.03 -6.09
C GLN A 146 8.54 -39.51 -7.54
N ILE A 147 7.79 -38.44 -7.85
CA ILE A 147 7.83 -37.73 -9.14
C ILE A 147 8.49 -36.38 -8.96
#